data_AF-A0A964LNX7-F1
#
_entry.id   AF-A0A964LNX7-F1
#
_cell.length_a   1.000
_cell.length_b   1.000
_cell.length_c   1.000
_cell.angle_alpha   90.00
_cell.angle_beta   90.00
_cell.angle_gamma   90.00
#
_symmetry.space_group_name_H-M   'P 1'
#
loop_
_entity.id
_entity.type
_entity.pdbx_description
1 polymer ?
#
loop_
_entity_poly.entity_id
_entity_poly.type
_entity_poly.pdbx_seq_one_letter_code
_entity_poly.pdbx_strand_id
1 'polypeptide(L)'
;MLTDDLNVRPFASAIGFVGATLVLVLGTLALMQPTPPGAPKGGAAAANDQKPCTLQPEGFLRGRFFGALNLTADWSGANLYCDGMERPGGDGIRLFFATARRGGERLSVLIGIDGKPADLPGQERPANVTVIDEQAGRFFSSGGPGRCWASIASVVPLPGADRTPAGYRIDGLVYCVGALPSVGDRTSLTLSELQFAGRVSADEA
;
A
#
# COMPACT_ATOMS: atom_id res chain seq x y z
N MET A 1 -51.65 -23.74 64.54
CA MET A 1 -52.88 -23.14 65.11
C MET A 1 -52.69 -21.63 65.02
N LEU A 2 -53.37 -20.81 64.22
CA LEU A 2 -54.54 -20.80 63.32
C LEU A 2 -54.12 -19.95 62.08
N THR A 3 -54.41 -20.22 60.80
CA THR A 3 -55.66 -20.03 59.99
C THR A 3 -56.32 -18.65 60.22
N ASP A 4 -56.84 -17.84 59.29
CA ASP A 4 -57.41 -17.85 57.92
C ASP A 4 -57.30 -16.38 57.40
N ASP A 5 -57.03 -16.03 56.14
CA ASP A 5 -57.81 -16.09 54.88
C ASP A 5 -58.70 -14.85 54.59
N LEU A 6 -59.01 -14.63 53.29
CA LEU A 6 -59.73 -13.52 52.57
C LEU A 6 -58.80 -12.48 51.89
N ASN A 7 -58.56 -12.47 50.57
CA ASN A 7 -59.42 -12.45 49.36
C ASN A 7 -60.23 -11.14 49.16
N VAL A 8 -59.98 -10.43 48.04
CA VAL A 8 -60.94 -9.85 47.06
C VAL A 8 -60.20 -8.88 46.10
N ARG A 9 -60.23 -9.19 44.79
CA ARG A 9 -59.90 -8.34 43.61
C ARG A 9 -61.00 -7.26 43.41
N PRO A 10 -60.97 -6.27 42.45
CA PRO A 10 -60.08 -6.05 41.30
C PRO A 10 -59.66 -4.56 41.10
N PHE A 11 -58.69 -4.28 40.23
CA PHE A 11 -58.77 -3.08 39.38
C PHE A 11 -57.94 -3.29 38.12
N ALA A 12 -58.62 -3.30 36.99
CA ALA A 12 -58.03 -3.22 35.67
C ALA A 12 -57.42 -1.83 35.47
N SER A 13 -56.26 -1.76 34.84
CA SER A 13 -55.95 -0.67 33.94
C SER A 13 -54.91 -1.11 32.93
N ALA A 14 -55.36 -1.12 31.68
CA ALA A 14 -54.57 -1.30 30.49
C ALA A 14 -53.53 -0.19 30.40
N ILE A 15 -52.25 -0.54 30.33
CA ILE A 15 -51.21 0.37 29.85
C ILE A 15 -50.38 -0.38 28.81
N GLY A 16 -50.61 -0.03 27.55
CA GLY A 16 -49.52 0.29 26.65
C GLY A 16 -48.90 -0.86 25.88
N PHE A 17 -49.69 -1.52 25.03
CA PHE A 17 -49.23 -2.24 23.84
C PHE A 17 -48.64 -1.26 22.77
N VAL A 18 -47.72 -0.37 23.16
CA VAL A 18 -47.15 0.69 22.30
C VAL A 18 -45.62 0.62 22.21
N GLY A 19 -44.98 -0.39 22.83
CA GLY A 19 -43.52 -0.55 22.75
C GLY A 19 -43.02 -1.38 21.56
N ALA A 20 -43.83 -2.29 21.02
CA ALA A 20 -43.35 -3.34 20.12
C ALA A 20 -43.42 -2.98 18.62
N THR A 21 -44.18 -1.96 18.23
CA THR A 21 -44.34 -1.57 16.81
C THR A 21 -43.33 -0.54 16.32
N LEU A 22 -42.65 0.20 17.21
CA LEU A 22 -41.69 1.23 16.78
C LEU A 22 -40.33 0.66 16.33
N VAL A 23 -39.92 -0.51 16.86
CA VAL A 23 -38.63 -1.12 16.50
C VAL A 23 -38.66 -1.79 15.12
N LEU A 24 -39.83 -2.28 14.67
CA LEU A 24 -39.97 -2.97 13.39
C LEU A 24 -40.08 -2.02 12.17
N VAL A 25 -40.47 -0.75 12.38
CA VAL A 25 -40.54 0.24 11.28
C VAL A 25 -39.18 0.90 11.01
N LEU A 26 -38.29 0.99 12.00
CA LEU A 26 -36.92 1.48 11.80
C LEU A 26 -35.99 0.44 11.14
N GLY A 27 -36.33 -0.85 11.22
CA GLY A 27 -35.56 -1.92 10.58
C GLY A 27 -35.76 -2.02 9.06
N THR A 28 -36.92 -1.62 8.53
CA THR A 28 -37.22 -1.71 7.09
C THR A 28 -36.78 -0.49 6.29
N LEU A 29 -36.60 0.67 6.93
CA LEU A 29 -36.08 1.88 6.26
C LEU A 29 -34.56 1.83 5.99
N ALA A 30 -33.82 0.91 6.61
CA ALA A 30 -32.37 0.76 6.39
C ALA A 30 -32.03 0.01 5.08
N LEU A 31 -32.99 -0.69 4.46
CA LEU A 31 -32.79 -1.42 3.19
C LEU A 31 -33.14 -0.59 1.94
N MET A 32 -33.69 0.61 2.11
CA MET A 32 -34.02 1.53 1.00
C MET A 32 -33.01 2.66 0.85
N GLN A 33 -31.79 2.51 1.40
CA GLN A 33 -30.73 3.45 1.09
C GLN A 33 -30.30 3.25 -0.37
N PRO A 34 -30.38 4.30 -1.23
CA PRO A 34 -29.82 4.23 -2.56
C PRO A 34 -28.33 3.90 -2.42
N THR A 35 -27.91 2.86 -3.14
CA THR A 35 -26.49 2.50 -3.25
C THR A 35 -25.71 3.75 -3.65
N PRO A 36 -24.70 4.18 -2.87
CA PRO A 36 -23.89 5.31 -3.26
C PRO A 36 -23.29 5.03 -4.66
N PRO A 37 -23.54 5.89 -5.66
CA PRO A 37 -22.93 5.72 -6.95
C PRO A 37 -21.44 6.03 -6.78
N GLY A 38 -20.62 5.00 -6.91
CA GLY A 38 -19.16 5.14 -6.88
C GLY A 38 -18.52 4.60 -5.61
N ALA A 39 -18.63 3.30 -5.39
CA ALA A 39 -17.40 2.60 -5.02
C ALA A 39 -16.44 2.82 -6.20
N PRO A 40 -15.26 3.45 -6.01
CA PRO A 40 -14.25 3.39 -7.05
C PRO A 40 -14.05 1.91 -7.32
N LYS A 41 -14.31 1.48 -8.56
CA LYS A 41 -13.84 0.19 -9.04
C LYS A 41 -12.38 0.19 -8.64
N GLY A 42 -12.01 -0.63 -7.64
CA GLY A 42 -10.63 -0.82 -7.25
C GLY A 42 -9.94 -1.08 -8.56
N GLY A 43 -9.12 -0.11 -8.98
CA GLY A 43 -8.46 -0.16 -10.27
C GLY A 43 -7.77 -1.50 -10.26
N ALA A 44 -8.26 -2.43 -11.08
CA ALA A 44 -7.51 -3.61 -11.41
C ALA A 44 -6.14 -3.06 -11.75
N ALA A 45 -5.15 -3.39 -10.91
CA ALA A 45 -3.78 -2.93 -11.08
C ALA A 45 -3.52 -3.03 -12.57
N ALA A 46 -3.40 -1.86 -13.22
CA ALA A 46 -3.36 -1.78 -14.66
C ALA A 46 -2.34 -2.84 -15.07
N ALA A 47 -2.76 -3.77 -15.94
CA ALA A 47 -1.84 -4.75 -16.49
C ALA A 47 -0.76 -3.91 -17.17
N ASN A 48 0.32 -3.69 -16.43
CA ASN A 48 1.34 -2.73 -16.80
C ASN A 48 1.89 -3.27 -18.11
N ASP A 49 1.91 -2.45 -19.14
CA ASP A 49 2.83 -2.62 -20.26
C ASP A 49 4.23 -2.46 -19.66
N GLN A 50 4.70 -3.53 -19.01
CA GLN A 50 5.94 -3.55 -18.26
C GLN A 50 7.08 -3.48 -19.27
N LYS A 51 7.54 -2.26 -19.53
CA LYS A 51 8.71 -2.00 -20.34
C LYS A 51 9.97 -2.17 -19.46
N PRO A 52 11.03 -2.83 -19.97
CA PRO A 52 12.31 -2.88 -19.29
C PRO A 52 12.78 -1.52 -18.78
N CYS A 53 13.40 -1.52 -17.60
CA CYS A 53 13.95 -0.35 -16.92
C CYS A 53 15.06 0.27 -17.78
N THR A 54 14.69 1.21 -18.63
CA THR A 54 15.62 1.83 -19.59
C THR A 54 16.15 3.11 -18.97
N LEU A 55 17.29 3.02 -18.28
CA LEU A 55 18.03 4.14 -17.69
C LEU A 55 19.49 4.08 -18.15
N GLN A 56 20.17 5.23 -18.17
CA GLN A 56 21.61 5.30 -18.40
C GLN A 56 22.30 6.05 -17.25
N PRO A 57 23.25 5.42 -16.51
CA PRO A 57 23.57 3.98 -16.47
C PRO A 57 22.35 3.09 -16.19
N GLU A 58 22.45 1.77 -16.33
CA GLU A 58 21.28 0.90 -16.10
C GLU A 58 20.67 1.08 -14.70
N GLY A 59 19.35 1.02 -14.63
CA GLY A 59 18.62 0.97 -13.37
C GLY A 59 18.78 -0.40 -12.72
N PHE A 60 18.66 -0.45 -11.40
CA PHE A 60 18.81 -1.70 -10.65
C PHE A 60 17.99 -1.73 -9.37
N LEU A 61 17.75 -2.94 -8.85
CA LEU A 61 17.35 -3.20 -7.48
C LEU A 61 18.17 -4.38 -6.95
N ARG A 62 18.87 -4.16 -5.84
CA ARG A 62 19.78 -5.15 -5.23
C ARG A 62 19.53 -5.28 -3.74
N GLY A 63 19.58 -6.51 -3.24
CA GLY A 63 19.47 -6.80 -1.82
C GLY A 63 18.96 -8.20 -1.56
N ARG A 64 18.56 -8.48 -0.33
CA ARG A 64 18.16 -9.82 0.10
C ARG A 64 16.86 -9.80 0.91
N PHE A 65 16.06 -10.82 0.68
CA PHE A 65 14.77 -11.04 1.32
C PHE A 65 14.86 -12.32 2.16
N PHE A 66 14.33 -12.29 3.39
CA PHE A 66 14.40 -13.39 4.34
C PHE A 66 13.05 -13.64 5.01
N GLY A 67 12.78 -14.88 5.42
CA GLY A 67 11.55 -15.28 6.11
C GLY A 67 10.59 -15.97 5.14
N ALA A 68 9.44 -15.35 4.86
CA ALA A 68 8.42 -15.89 3.97
C ALA A 68 8.90 -16.11 2.51
N LEU A 69 9.96 -15.41 2.12
CA LEU A 69 10.76 -15.60 0.92
C LEU A 69 12.23 -15.67 1.33
N ASN A 70 13.05 -16.41 0.58
CA ASN A 70 14.50 -16.44 0.78
C ASN A 70 15.20 -16.34 -0.57
N LEU A 71 15.46 -15.11 -1.02
CA LEU A 71 16.05 -14.82 -2.32
C LEU A 71 16.97 -13.61 -2.25
N THR A 72 17.93 -13.56 -3.17
CA THR A 72 18.79 -12.38 -3.40
C THR A 72 18.35 -11.72 -4.70
N ALA A 73 17.93 -10.46 -4.62
CA ALA A 73 17.69 -9.64 -5.80
C ALA A 73 18.99 -9.04 -6.30
N ASP A 74 19.25 -9.24 -7.58
CA ASP A 74 20.24 -8.50 -8.37
C ASP A 74 19.62 -8.25 -9.75
N TRP A 75 18.62 -7.37 -9.76
CA TRP A 75 17.84 -7.08 -10.96
C TRP A 75 18.40 -5.82 -11.62
N SER A 76 18.62 -5.88 -12.93
CA SER A 76 19.12 -4.74 -13.71
C SER A 76 18.77 -4.88 -15.19
N GLY A 77 18.83 -3.76 -15.91
CA GLY A 77 18.65 -3.71 -17.36
C GLY A 77 17.38 -4.42 -17.83
N ALA A 78 17.53 -5.35 -18.79
CA ALA A 78 16.42 -6.11 -19.36
C ALA A 78 15.70 -7.04 -18.37
N ASN A 79 16.31 -7.35 -17.21
CA ASN A 79 15.73 -8.21 -16.17
C ASN A 79 14.94 -7.44 -15.12
N LEU A 80 14.86 -6.11 -15.25
CA LEU A 80 14.17 -5.23 -14.33
C LEU A 80 13.10 -4.43 -15.06
N TYR A 81 11.92 -4.35 -14.48
CA TYR A 81 10.96 -3.30 -14.74
C TYR A 81 11.07 -2.26 -13.64
N CYS A 82 11.16 -0.99 -14.02
CA CYS A 82 11.15 0.11 -13.07
C CYS A 82 10.26 1.24 -13.59
N ASP A 83 9.46 1.79 -12.70
CA ASP A 83 8.66 2.98 -12.97
C ASP A 83 8.49 3.78 -11.68
N GLY A 84 7.92 4.97 -11.78
CA GLY A 84 7.64 5.78 -10.61
C GLY A 84 6.96 7.08 -10.95
N MET A 85 6.34 7.67 -9.94
CA MET A 85 5.58 8.91 -10.05
C MET A 85 5.77 9.75 -8.79
N GLU A 86 5.71 11.06 -8.93
CA GLU A 86 5.50 11.95 -7.81
C GLU A 86 4.14 11.66 -7.16
N ARG A 87 4.04 11.83 -5.85
CA ARG A 87 2.76 11.72 -5.15
C ARG A 87 1.91 12.94 -5.52
N PRO A 88 0.60 12.78 -5.78
CA PRO A 88 -0.29 13.93 -5.97
C PRO A 88 -0.17 14.90 -4.79
N GLY A 89 0.08 16.17 -5.08
CA GLY A 89 0.36 17.22 -4.07
C GLY A 89 1.86 17.46 -3.81
N GLY A 90 2.75 16.66 -4.38
CA GLY A 90 4.20 16.88 -4.39
C GLY A 90 4.88 16.66 -3.04
N ASP A 91 4.29 15.91 -2.13
CA ASP A 91 4.83 15.60 -0.78
C ASP A 91 5.63 14.29 -0.73
N GLY A 92 5.88 13.65 -1.87
CA GLY A 92 6.66 12.42 -1.93
C GLY A 92 6.82 11.87 -3.34
N ILE A 93 7.51 10.74 -3.44
CA ILE A 93 7.64 9.94 -4.65
C ILE A 93 7.24 8.49 -4.38
N ARG A 94 6.88 7.77 -5.44
CA ARG A 94 6.70 6.32 -5.43
C ARG A 94 7.54 5.71 -6.53
N LEU A 95 8.37 4.75 -6.15
CA LEU A 95 9.16 3.92 -7.04
C LEU A 95 8.56 2.51 -7.07
N PHE A 96 8.54 1.91 -8.24
CA PHE A 96 8.12 0.54 -8.48
C PHE A 96 9.25 -0.23 -9.16
N PHE A 97 9.51 -1.43 -8.67
CA PHE A 97 10.48 -2.35 -9.24
C PHE A 97 9.84 -3.73 -9.35
N ALA A 98 10.02 -4.42 -10.47
CA ALA A 98 9.60 -5.81 -10.62
C ALA A 98 10.61 -6.59 -11.47
N THR A 99 10.72 -7.89 -11.21
CA THR A 99 11.52 -8.78 -12.05
C THR A 99 10.85 -9.03 -13.40
N ALA A 100 11.62 -8.91 -14.48
CA ALA A 100 11.13 -9.12 -15.84
C ALA A 100 11.17 -10.58 -16.31
N ARG A 101 11.58 -11.52 -15.46
CA ARG A 101 11.84 -12.91 -15.86
C ARG A 101 10.55 -13.67 -16.16
N ARG A 102 10.44 -14.18 -17.40
CA ARG A 102 9.39 -15.15 -17.76
C ARG A 102 9.62 -16.47 -17.04
N GLY A 103 8.62 -16.94 -16.28
CA GLY A 103 8.63 -18.25 -15.62
C GLY A 103 9.42 -18.34 -14.31
N GLY A 104 9.93 -17.23 -13.79
CA GLY A 104 10.57 -17.15 -12.47
C GLY A 104 9.64 -16.59 -11.38
N GLU A 105 10.19 -16.38 -10.18
CA GLU A 105 9.52 -15.66 -9.09
C GLU A 105 8.98 -14.33 -9.62
N ARG A 106 7.72 -14.01 -9.32
CA ARG A 106 7.09 -12.74 -9.67
C ARG A 106 7.01 -11.88 -8.44
N LEU A 107 8.12 -11.19 -8.20
CA LEU A 107 8.27 -10.27 -7.08
C LEU A 107 8.23 -8.84 -7.57
N SER A 108 7.41 -8.02 -6.94
CA SER A 108 7.45 -6.57 -7.12
C SER A 108 7.66 -5.85 -5.78
N VAL A 109 8.33 -4.71 -5.84
CA VAL A 109 8.71 -3.89 -4.71
C VAL A 109 8.26 -2.45 -4.99
N LEU A 110 7.43 -1.93 -4.09
CA LEU A 110 6.95 -0.56 -4.10
C LEU A 110 7.63 0.20 -2.97
N ILE A 111 8.28 1.32 -3.29
CA ILE A 111 8.95 2.18 -2.31
C ILE A 111 8.33 3.58 -2.40
N GLY A 112 7.57 3.97 -1.39
CA GLY A 112 7.14 5.34 -1.20
C GLY A 112 8.16 6.09 -0.35
N ILE A 113 8.58 7.28 -0.77
CA ILE A 113 9.54 8.13 -0.04
C ILE A 113 8.92 9.50 0.14
N ASP A 114 8.96 10.03 1.35
CA ASP A 114 8.44 11.36 1.64
C ASP A 114 9.45 12.45 1.25
N GLY A 115 8.96 13.54 0.68
CA GLY A 115 9.77 14.67 0.21
C GLY A 115 9.76 14.85 -1.32
N LYS A 116 9.97 16.10 -1.75
CA LYS A 116 10.08 16.46 -3.18
C LYS A 116 11.38 15.94 -3.77
N PRO A 117 11.42 15.52 -5.04
CA PRO A 117 12.64 15.05 -5.69
C PRO A 117 13.86 15.94 -5.46
N ALA A 118 13.71 17.26 -5.60
CA ALA A 118 14.79 18.22 -5.43
C ALA A 118 15.39 18.25 -4.01
N ASP A 119 14.59 17.89 -3.01
CA ASP A 119 14.98 17.93 -1.60
C ASP A 119 15.44 16.56 -1.09
N LEU A 120 15.25 15.47 -1.83
CA LEU A 120 15.52 14.12 -1.35
C LEU A 120 16.97 13.89 -0.86
N PRO A 121 18.03 14.34 -1.55
CA PRO A 121 19.40 14.05 -1.14
C PRO A 121 19.80 14.63 0.22
N GLY A 122 20.77 13.99 0.87
CA GLY A 122 21.50 14.54 2.02
C GLY A 122 20.90 14.28 3.40
N GLN A 123 19.70 13.69 3.48
CA GLN A 123 19.09 13.26 4.75
C GLN A 123 18.33 11.95 4.56
N GLU A 124 18.17 11.19 5.64
CA GLU A 124 17.27 10.03 5.64
C GLU A 124 15.82 10.49 5.58
N ARG A 125 15.06 9.87 4.67
CA ARG A 125 13.65 10.17 4.42
C ARG A 125 12.77 9.05 4.94
N PRO A 126 11.65 9.33 5.62
CA PRO A 126 10.65 8.32 5.90
C PRO A 126 10.22 7.63 4.61
N ALA A 127 10.14 6.30 4.68
CA ALA A 127 9.75 5.48 3.55
C ALA A 127 8.68 4.45 3.94
N ASN A 128 7.90 4.05 2.95
CA ASN A 128 6.98 2.93 3.02
C ASN A 128 7.41 1.88 1.99
N VAL A 129 7.56 0.64 2.42
CA VAL A 129 7.95 -0.46 1.54
C VAL A 129 6.84 -1.49 1.51
N THR A 130 6.43 -1.87 0.30
CA THR A 130 5.53 -2.99 0.06
C THR A 130 6.19 -3.96 -0.90
N VAL A 131 6.20 -5.24 -0.55
CA VAL A 131 6.69 -6.33 -1.38
C VAL A 131 5.51 -7.24 -1.74
N ILE A 132 5.36 -7.54 -3.02
CA ILE A 132 4.26 -8.36 -3.53
C ILE A 132 4.86 -9.61 -4.14
N ASP A 133 4.57 -10.75 -3.51
CA ASP A 133 4.81 -12.07 -4.09
C ASP A 133 3.56 -12.46 -4.87
N GLU A 134 3.57 -12.16 -6.16
CA GLU A 134 2.42 -12.40 -7.04
C GLU A 134 2.16 -13.89 -7.22
N GLN A 135 3.18 -14.74 -7.11
CA GLN A 135 3.05 -16.17 -7.28
C GLN A 135 2.28 -16.81 -6.13
N ALA A 136 2.55 -16.38 -4.89
CA ALA A 136 1.81 -16.85 -3.72
C ALA A 136 0.60 -15.98 -3.37
N GLY A 137 0.39 -14.85 -4.07
CA GLY A 137 -0.67 -13.88 -3.75
C GLY A 137 -0.48 -13.23 -2.38
N ARG A 138 0.77 -13.01 -1.95
CA ARG A 138 1.10 -12.44 -0.63
C ARG A 138 1.61 -11.01 -0.77
N PHE A 139 1.23 -10.18 0.20
CA PHE A 139 1.60 -8.77 0.27
C PHE A 139 2.26 -8.52 1.62
N PHE A 140 3.50 -8.05 1.62
CA PHE A 140 4.22 -7.66 2.82
C PHE A 140 4.35 -6.15 2.84
N SER A 141 3.95 -5.48 3.92
CA SER A 141 3.99 -4.01 3.96
C SER A 141 4.55 -3.49 5.27
N SER A 142 5.26 -2.36 5.20
CA SER A 142 5.67 -1.64 6.40
C SER A 142 4.46 -1.09 7.17
N GLY A 143 3.31 -0.91 6.52
CA GLY A 143 2.04 -0.54 7.17
C GLY A 143 1.96 0.93 7.60
N GLY A 144 2.88 1.78 7.12
CA GLY A 144 2.90 3.21 7.43
C GLY A 144 4.30 3.73 7.79
N PRO A 145 4.41 5.06 8.04
CA PRO A 145 5.68 5.73 8.30
C PRO A 145 6.32 5.25 9.61
N GLY A 146 7.62 5.53 9.76
CA GLY A 146 8.37 5.27 10.99
C GLY A 146 8.94 3.85 11.12
N ARG A 147 8.87 3.05 10.04
CA ARG A 147 9.41 1.69 9.99
C ARG A 147 10.46 1.46 8.91
N CYS A 148 10.44 2.26 7.85
CA CYS A 148 11.45 2.20 6.82
C CYS A 148 11.97 3.61 6.56
N TRP A 149 13.23 3.67 6.14
CA TRP A 149 13.94 4.90 5.82
C TRP A 149 14.67 4.70 4.51
N ALA A 150 14.73 5.77 3.73
CA ALA A 150 15.50 5.82 2.50
C ALA A 150 16.61 6.87 2.61
N SER A 151 17.80 6.51 2.16
CA SER A 151 18.93 7.43 2.00
C SER A 151 19.17 7.62 0.51
N ILE A 152 18.99 8.85 0.03
CA ILE A 152 19.08 9.18 -1.40
C ILE A 152 20.45 9.75 -1.69
N ALA A 153 21.20 9.04 -2.52
CA ALA A 153 22.55 9.40 -2.92
C ALA A 153 22.54 10.47 -4.02
N SER A 154 21.63 10.35 -4.99
CA SER A 154 21.51 11.36 -6.06
C SER A 154 20.12 11.40 -6.68
N VAL A 155 19.78 12.58 -7.19
CA VAL A 155 18.61 12.83 -8.03
C VAL A 155 19.11 13.53 -9.30
N VAL A 156 18.91 12.90 -10.45
CA VAL A 156 19.41 13.42 -11.74
C VAL A 156 18.24 13.57 -12.71
N PRO A 157 18.02 14.76 -13.31
CA PRO A 157 16.96 14.93 -14.30
C PRO A 157 17.20 14.05 -15.52
N LEU A 158 16.14 13.39 -15.99
CA LEU A 158 16.17 12.61 -17.22
C LEU A 158 15.91 13.51 -18.43
N PRO A 159 16.59 13.26 -19.57
CA PRO A 159 16.35 14.02 -20.80
C PRO A 159 14.86 14.03 -21.16
N GLY A 160 14.30 15.22 -21.35
CA GLY A 160 12.92 15.42 -21.77
C GLY A 160 12.82 16.32 -23.00
N ALA A 161 11.60 16.79 -23.29
CA ALA A 161 11.36 17.75 -24.36
C ALA A 161 11.69 19.18 -23.86
N ASP A 162 12.34 19.96 -24.72
CA ASP A 162 12.77 21.32 -24.41
C ASP A 162 13.61 21.43 -23.12
N ARG A 163 13.25 22.36 -22.22
CA ARG A 163 13.92 22.57 -20.92
C ARG A 163 13.24 21.83 -19.76
N THR A 164 12.26 20.98 -20.05
CA THR A 164 11.49 20.25 -19.04
C THR A 164 12.00 18.81 -18.94
N PRO A 165 12.46 18.34 -17.77
CA PRO A 165 12.85 16.94 -17.60
C PRO A 165 11.67 16.00 -17.85
N ALA A 166 11.91 14.85 -18.49
CA ALA A 166 10.90 13.78 -18.60
C ALA A 166 10.62 13.08 -17.24
N GLY A 167 11.41 13.43 -16.23
CA GLY A 167 11.41 12.83 -14.91
C GLY A 167 12.79 12.90 -14.29
N TYR A 168 13.01 12.05 -13.30
CA TYR A 168 14.23 11.98 -12.53
C TYR A 168 14.69 10.53 -12.38
N ARG A 169 16.00 10.33 -12.45
CA ARG A 169 16.68 9.15 -11.90
C ARG A 169 16.87 9.38 -10.41
N ILE A 170 16.49 8.39 -9.60
CA ILE A 170 16.69 8.40 -8.15
C ILE A 170 17.57 7.21 -7.78
N ASP A 171 18.75 7.50 -7.24
CA ASP A 171 19.70 6.50 -6.77
C ASP A 171 19.81 6.58 -5.25
N GLY A 172 19.70 5.43 -4.58
CA GLY A 172 19.73 5.40 -3.12
C GLY A 172 19.63 3.99 -2.56
N LEU A 173 19.29 3.94 -1.28
CA LEU A 173 18.96 2.71 -0.58
C LEU A 173 17.72 2.89 0.28
N VAL A 174 17.02 1.79 0.57
CA VAL A 174 15.95 1.73 1.56
C VAL A 174 16.22 0.58 2.52
N TYR A 175 15.91 0.79 3.79
CA TYR A 175 15.98 -0.24 4.81
C TYR A 175 14.80 -0.11 5.76
N CYS A 176 14.47 -1.19 6.46
CA CYS A 176 13.38 -1.23 7.42
C CYS A 176 13.85 -1.77 8.77
N VAL A 177 13.34 -1.19 9.85
CA VAL A 177 13.52 -1.73 11.19
C VAL A 177 12.46 -2.83 11.39
N GLY A 178 12.95 -4.06 11.48
CA GLY A 178 12.13 -5.26 11.67
C GLY A 178 11.48 -5.81 10.39
N ALA A 179 10.78 -6.94 10.55
CA ALA A 179 10.17 -7.66 9.44
C ALA A 179 8.86 -7.01 8.98
N LEU A 180 8.62 -6.98 7.66
CA LEU A 180 7.35 -6.59 7.06
C LEU A 180 6.30 -7.69 7.30
N PRO A 181 5.21 -7.44 8.04
CA PRO A 181 4.14 -8.41 8.19
C PRO A 181 3.41 -8.66 6.88
N SER A 182 2.93 -9.89 6.67
CA SER A 182 2.00 -10.22 5.59
C SER A 182 0.61 -9.63 5.84
N VAL A 183 -0.04 -9.15 4.80
CA VAL A 183 -1.44 -8.71 4.80
C VAL A 183 -2.31 -9.92 4.49
N GLY A 184 -2.72 -10.65 5.54
CA GLY A 184 -3.68 -11.75 5.41
C GLY A 184 -3.24 -13.08 6.04
N ASP A 185 -1.97 -13.20 6.44
CA ASP A 185 -1.48 -14.39 7.13
C ASP A 185 -0.50 -14.01 8.27
N ARG A 186 0.13 -15.00 8.90
CA ARG A 186 1.04 -14.82 10.05
C ARG A 186 2.53 -14.82 9.67
N THR A 187 2.85 -14.82 8.39
CA THR A 187 4.22 -14.78 7.89
C THR A 187 4.74 -13.35 7.86
N SER A 188 6.06 -13.23 7.75
CA SER A 188 6.73 -11.94 7.65
C SER A 188 7.96 -12.03 6.76
N LEU A 189 8.37 -10.87 6.25
CA LEU A 189 9.47 -10.72 5.33
C LEU A 189 10.45 -9.68 5.86
N THR A 190 11.68 -10.11 6.16
CA THR A 190 12.76 -9.19 6.52
C THR A 190 13.53 -8.82 5.27
N LEU A 191 13.88 -7.55 5.15
CA LEU A 191 14.70 -7.01 4.06
C LEU A 191 16.10 -6.73 4.61
N SER A 192 17.14 -7.04 3.85
CA SER A 192 18.39 -6.30 3.99
C SER A 192 18.18 -4.85 3.56
N GLU A 193 19.23 -4.05 3.63
CA GLU A 193 19.28 -2.84 2.82
C GLU A 193 19.05 -3.21 1.35
N LEU A 194 18.12 -2.51 0.71
CA LEU A 194 17.85 -2.61 -0.71
C LEU A 194 18.44 -1.38 -1.40
N GLN A 195 19.47 -1.57 -2.22
CA GLN A 195 20.02 -0.51 -3.05
C GLN A 195 19.25 -0.43 -4.37
N PHE A 196 19.04 0.78 -4.86
CA PHE A 196 18.28 0.98 -6.08
C PHE A 196 18.77 2.16 -6.92
N ALA A 197 18.49 2.05 -8.22
CA ALA A 197 18.48 3.14 -9.17
C ALA A 197 17.20 3.01 -10.00
N GLY A 198 16.27 3.95 -9.79
CA GLY A 198 14.93 3.93 -10.39
C GLY A 198 14.59 5.22 -11.11
N ARG A 199 13.44 5.23 -11.78
CA ARG A 199 12.89 6.41 -12.44
C ARG A 199 11.65 6.93 -11.70
N VAL A 200 11.48 8.23 -11.68
CA VAL A 200 10.24 8.92 -11.31
C VAL A 200 9.87 9.81 -12.48
N SER A 201 8.71 9.59 -13.08
CA SER A 201 8.19 10.48 -14.12
C SER A 201 7.77 11.80 -13.50
N ALA A 202 8.06 12.92 -14.18
CA ALA A 202 7.59 14.23 -13.76
C ALA A 202 6.06 14.30 -13.91
N ASP A 203 5.38 14.96 -12.97
CA ASP A 203 3.95 15.26 -13.14
C ASP A 203 3.81 16.27 -14.30
N GLU A 204 2.90 16.01 -15.23
CA GLU A 204 2.57 17.00 -16.28
C GLU A 204 1.84 18.15 -15.59
N ALA A 205 2.58 19.24 -15.33
CA ALA A 205 2.04 20.46 -14.72
C ALA A 205 1.03 21.19 -15.63
#